data_AF-A0A496VVR8-F1
#
_entry.id   AF-A0A496VVR8-F1
#
_cell.length_a   1.000
_cell.length_b   1.000
_cell.length_c   1.000
_cell.angle_alpha   90.00
_cell.angle_beta   90.00
_cell.angle_gamma   90.00
#
_symmetry.space_group_name_H-M   'P 1'
#
loop_
_entity.id
_entity.type
_entity.pdbx_description
1 polymer ?
#
loop_
_entity_poly.entity_id
_entity_poly.type
_entity_poly.pdbx_seq_one_letter_code
_entity_poly.pdbx_strand_id
1 'polypeptide(L)'
;MILLVKRTFCTLVLVFYVVLVVLVLICELFIEVKDFYAPDDYNFQSAVDEEQKKEKRRHFNHLLEVLKYKYRDTWLYRWAENKTDKPIRYLCLLTLDNALISALNNELRRQLPISNAGPRWNREIALSCVVVNIERFHRHFPNWQVTRLNSDT
;
A
#
# COMPACT_ATOMS: atom_id res chain seq x y z
N MET A 1 -14.00 2.71 5.16
CA MET A 1 -14.41 3.68 4.13
C MET A 1 -13.77 3.30 2.81
N ILE A 2 -14.58 3.12 1.75
CA ILE A 2 -14.11 2.67 0.43
C ILE A 2 -13.75 3.89 -0.40
N LEU A 3 -12.55 3.94 -0.96
CA LEU A 3 -12.10 4.97 -1.89
C LEU A 3 -12.29 4.43 -3.31
N LEU A 4 -13.13 5.09 -4.09
CA LEU A 4 -13.40 4.71 -5.48
C LEU A 4 -12.36 5.32 -6.41
N VAL A 5 -11.74 4.51 -7.26
CA VAL A 5 -10.84 4.95 -8.35
C VAL A 5 -11.57 4.71 -9.68
N LYS A 6 -11.94 5.77 -10.41
CA LYS A 6 -12.65 5.67 -11.71
C LYS A 6 -11.68 5.81 -12.89
N ARG A 7 -11.54 4.79 -13.76
CA ARG A 7 -11.30 4.94 -15.22
C ARG A 7 -11.58 3.67 -16.04
N THR A 8 -11.82 3.87 -17.34
CA THR A 8 -12.68 3.12 -18.28
C THR A 8 -12.17 1.79 -18.87
N PHE A 9 -11.05 1.21 -18.42
CA PHE A 9 -10.55 -0.08 -18.96
C PHE A 9 -9.86 -0.92 -17.89
N CYS A 10 -10.59 -1.24 -16.82
CA CYS A 10 -10.02 -1.92 -15.67
C CYS A 10 -10.94 -3.03 -15.18
N THR A 11 -10.49 -4.29 -15.28
CA THR A 11 -11.16 -5.41 -14.61
C THR A 11 -10.78 -5.38 -13.14
N LEU A 12 -11.77 -5.11 -12.29
CA LEU A 12 -11.63 -5.11 -10.84
C LEU A 12 -11.77 -6.57 -10.34
N VAL A 13 -10.71 -7.13 -9.74
CA VAL A 13 -10.81 -8.43 -9.07
C VAL A 13 -10.67 -8.20 -7.57
N LEU A 14 -11.79 -8.33 -6.85
CA LEU A 14 -11.82 -8.35 -5.40
C LEU A 14 -11.42 -9.74 -4.92
N VAL A 15 -10.18 -9.89 -4.45
CA VAL A 15 -9.78 -11.07 -3.67
C VAL A 15 -9.97 -10.71 -2.20
N PHE A 16 -10.62 -11.60 -1.44
CA PHE A 16 -11.01 -11.37 -0.04
C PHE A 16 -9.90 -10.71 0.79
N TYR A 17 -10.27 -9.68 1.58
CA TYR A 17 -9.43 -8.82 2.42
C TYR A 17 -8.59 -7.72 1.73
N VAL A 18 -9.27 -6.83 1.00
CA VAL A 18 -8.98 -5.39 0.82
C VAL A 18 -7.69 -5.00 0.06
N VAL A 19 -7.05 -5.89 -0.70
CA VAL A 19 -6.11 -5.43 -1.74
C VAL A 19 -6.87 -5.34 -3.06
N LEU A 20 -7.02 -4.13 -3.58
CA LEU A 20 -7.60 -3.91 -4.89
C LEU A 20 -6.56 -4.27 -5.96
N VAL A 21 -6.84 -5.29 -6.76
CA VAL A 21 -6.01 -5.67 -7.90
C VAL A 21 -6.55 -5.01 -9.17
N VAL A 22 -5.72 -4.17 -9.77
CA VAL A 22 -5.99 -3.47 -11.03
C VAL A 22 -5.07 -4.02 -12.11
N LEU A 23 -5.66 -4.60 -13.14
CA LEU A 23 -4.94 -5.03 -14.34
C LEU A 23 -4.80 -3.84 -15.31
N VAL A 24 -3.55 -3.47 -15.59
CA VAL A 24 -3.19 -2.53 -16.67
C VAL A 24 -2.60 -3.35 -17.82
N LEU A 25 -2.58 -2.78 -19.03
CA LEU A 25 -2.09 -3.47 -20.23
C LEU A 25 -0.69 -4.09 -20.06
N ILE A 26 0.18 -3.45 -19.27
CA ILE A 26 1.60 -3.81 -19.13
C ILE A 26 2.01 -4.32 -17.74
N CYS A 27 1.13 -4.22 -16.74
CA CYS A 27 1.47 -4.57 -15.36
C CYS A 27 0.21 -4.84 -14.53
N GLU A 28 0.41 -5.45 -13.37
CA GLU A 28 -0.62 -5.62 -12.35
C GLU A 28 -0.34 -4.69 -11.18
N LEU A 29 -1.37 -4.01 -10.69
CA LEU A 29 -1.26 -3.04 -9.61
C LEU A 29 -2.04 -3.54 -8.39
N PHE A 30 -1.33 -3.78 -7.30
CA PHE A 30 -1.92 -4.04 -5.99
C PHE A 30 -2.07 -2.71 -5.28
N ILE A 31 -3.30 -2.37 -4.92
CA ILE A 31 -3.63 -1.12 -4.23
C ILE A 31 -4.19 -1.47 -2.85
N GLU A 32 -3.47 -1.09 -1.80
CA GLU A 32 -4.02 -1.07 -0.44
C GLU A 32 -4.42 0.36 -0.13
N VAL A 33 -5.62 0.53 0.41
CA VAL A 33 -6.13 1.83 0.81
C VAL A 33 -6.54 1.82 2.27
N LYS A 34 -6.01 2.75 3.05
CA LYS A 34 -6.37 2.89 4.47
C LYS A 34 -6.64 4.34 4.85
N ASP A 35 -7.76 4.51 5.54
CA ASP A 35 -8.19 5.75 6.15
C ASP A 35 -8.01 5.62 7.67
N PHE A 36 -7.30 6.55 8.27
CA PHE A 36 -6.90 6.56 9.67
C PHE A 36 -7.67 7.66 10.40
N TYR A 37 -8.45 7.26 11.41
CA TYR A 37 -9.18 8.20 12.28
C TYR A 37 -8.25 8.96 13.24
N ALA A 38 -7.18 8.31 13.71
CA ALA A 38 -6.18 8.87 14.60
C ALA A 38 -4.76 8.74 13.98
N PRO A 39 -4.42 9.56 12.98
CA PRO A 39 -3.12 9.47 12.29
C PRO A 39 -1.93 9.77 13.22
N ASP A 40 -2.15 10.57 14.27
CA ASP A 40 -1.11 10.94 15.25
C ASP A 40 -0.63 9.78 16.11
N ASP A 41 -1.41 8.70 16.22
CA ASP A 41 -1.06 7.47 16.96
C ASP A 41 0.13 6.73 16.33
N TYR A 42 0.48 7.06 15.08
CA TYR A 42 1.60 6.50 14.35
C TYR A 42 2.83 7.42 14.38
N ASN A 43 2.66 8.68 14.78
CA ASN A 43 3.71 9.69 14.77
C ASN A 43 4.58 9.62 16.03
N PHE A 44 5.51 8.68 16.08
CA PHE A 44 6.45 8.52 17.19
C PHE A 44 7.41 9.71 17.39
N GLN A 45 7.55 10.62 16.41
CA GLN A 45 8.37 11.82 16.55
C GLN A 45 7.68 12.91 17.37
N SER A 46 6.33 12.88 17.41
CA SER A 46 5.50 13.80 18.21
C SER A 46 5.35 13.39 19.68
N ALA A 47 6.00 12.30 20.11
CA ALA A 47 5.81 11.77 21.45
C ALA A 47 6.42 12.69 22.52
N VAL A 48 5.70 12.89 23.62
CA VAL A 48 6.11 13.76 24.74
C VAL A 48 7.01 13.04 25.75
N ASP A 49 6.90 11.72 25.83
CA ASP A 49 7.70 10.87 26.71
C ASP A 49 8.08 9.55 26.01
N GLU A 50 8.98 8.78 26.64
CA GLU A 50 9.49 7.52 26.08
C GLU A 50 8.44 6.39 26.06
N GLU A 51 7.43 6.43 26.94
CA GLU A 51 6.36 5.43 26.95
C GLU A 51 5.44 5.60 25.74
N GLN A 52 4.96 6.83 25.52
CA GLN A 52 4.18 7.20 24.36
C GLN A 52 4.95 6.97 23.07
N LYS A 53 6.25 7.29 23.03
CA LYS A 53 7.10 7.03 21.87
C LYS A 53 7.18 5.53 21.55
N LYS A 54 7.30 4.69 22.57
CA LYS A 54 7.30 3.22 22.42
C LYS A 54 5.94 2.70 21.93
N GLU A 55 4.85 3.27 22.40
CA GLU A 55 3.49 2.93 21.93
C GLU A 55 3.28 3.33 20.46
N LYS A 56 3.53 4.60 20.11
CA LYS A 56 3.39 5.08 18.72
C LYS A 56 4.31 4.32 17.76
N ARG A 57 5.51 3.94 18.22
CA ARG A 57 6.41 3.06 17.46
C ARG A 57 5.80 1.67 17.24
N ARG A 58 5.12 1.10 18.23
CA ARG A 58 4.40 -0.19 18.08
C ARG A 58 3.29 -0.07 17.04
N HIS A 59 2.50 0.99 17.03
CA HIS A 59 1.48 1.23 16.00
C HIS A 59 2.10 1.36 14.61
N PHE A 60 3.19 2.12 14.47
CA PHE A 60 3.93 2.25 13.22
C PHE A 60 4.46 0.89 12.71
N ASN A 61 5.09 0.12 13.59
CA ASN A 61 5.62 -1.21 13.24
C ASN A 61 4.49 -2.18 12.88
N HIS A 62 3.38 -2.16 13.62
CA HIS A 62 2.22 -2.98 13.32
C HIS A 62 1.64 -2.66 11.94
N LEU A 63 1.52 -1.38 11.59
CA LEU A 63 1.09 -0.96 10.25
C LEU A 63 2.01 -1.51 9.15
N LEU A 64 3.33 -1.42 9.34
CA LEU A 64 4.30 -1.98 8.39
C LEU A 64 4.12 -3.49 8.19
N GLU A 65 3.97 -4.24 9.28
CA GLU A 65 3.72 -5.68 9.21
C GLU A 65 2.45 -5.98 8.43
N VAL A 66 1.35 -5.28 8.74
CA VAL A 66 0.07 -5.44 8.04
C VAL A 66 0.21 -5.18 6.53
N LEU A 67 0.86 -4.07 6.13
CA LEU A 67 1.06 -3.73 4.72
C LEU A 67 1.95 -4.75 3.99
N LYS A 68 2.99 -5.25 4.67
CA LYS A 68 3.90 -6.27 4.13
C LYS A 68 3.20 -7.60 3.93
N TYR A 69 2.48 -8.10 4.93
CA TYR A 69 1.83 -9.41 4.84
C TYR A 69 0.70 -9.41 3.82
N LYS A 70 -0.12 -8.35 3.77
CA LYS A 70 -1.14 -8.18 2.72
C LYS A 70 -0.57 -8.30 1.32
N TYR A 71 0.57 -7.66 1.06
CA TYR A 71 1.26 -7.78 -0.22
C TYR A 71 1.67 -9.23 -0.51
N ARG A 72 2.37 -9.87 0.43
CA ARG A 72 2.93 -11.21 0.27
C ARG A 72 1.83 -12.26 0.06
N ASP A 73 0.75 -12.16 0.82
CA ASP A 73 -0.39 -13.08 0.72
C ASP A 73 -1.11 -12.88 -0.62
N THR A 74 -1.35 -11.64 -1.03
CA THR A 74 -1.96 -11.35 -2.35
C THR A 74 -1.10 -11.89 -3.48
N TRP A 75 0.21 -11.66 -3.43
CA TRP A 75 1.15 -12.21 -4.41
C TRP A 75 1.12 -13.74 -4.44
N LEU A 76 1.10 -14.39 -3.27
CA LEU A 76 1.05 -15.85 -3.15
C LEU A 76 -0.23 -16.43 -3.77
N TYR A 77 -1.38 -15.79 -3.53
CA TYR A 77 -2.65 -16.21 -4.13
C TYR A 77 -2.63 -16.06 -5.65
N ARG A 78 -2.12 -14.93 -6.16
CA ARG A 78 -1.98 -14.71 -7.61
C ARG A 78 -1.00 -15.69 -8.25
N TRP A 79 0.07 -16.04 -7.54
CA TRP A 79 1.01 -17.08 -7.96
C TRP A 79 0.32 -18.44 -8.06
N ALA A 80 -0.47 -18.82 -7.05
CA ALA A 80 -1.25 -20.06 -7.06
C ALA A 80 -2.33 -20.08 -8.16
N GLU A 81 -2.85 -18.92 -8.55
CA GLU A 81 -3.77 -18.76 -9.69
C GLU A 81 -3.08 -18.78 -11.06
N ASN A 82 -1.74 -18.89 -11.13
CA ASN A 82 -0.93 -18.71 -12.34
C ASN A 82 -1.12 -17.33 -13.00
N LYS A 83 -1.29 -16.26 -12.21
CA LYS A 83 -1.51 -14.87 -12.68
C LYS A 83 -0.42 -13.90 -12.23
N THR A 84 0.84 -14.36 -12.27
CA THR A 84 2.03 -13.53 -11.99
C THR A 84 2.95 -13.44 -13.20
N ASP A 85 2.37 -13.50 -14.40
CA ASP A 85 3.05 -13.35 -15.69
C ASP A 85 3.42 -11.89 -15.99
N LYS A 86 2.66 -10.95 -15.43
CA LYS A 86 2.90 -9.52 -15.56
C LYS A 86 3.71 -8.96 -14.38
N PRO A 87 4.51 -7.91 -14.59
CA PRO A 87 5.17 -7.21 -13.49
C PRO A 87 4.15 -6.66 -12.49
N ILE A 88 4.40 -6.84 -11.20
CA ILE A 88 3.50 -6.41 -10.12
C ILE A 88 4.05 -5.15 -9.47
N ARG A 89 3.19 -4.14 -9.30
CA ARG A 89 3.49 -2.89 -8.57
C ARG A 89 2.59 -2.80 -7.35
N TYR A 90 3.15 -2.38 -6.22
CA TYR A 90 2.40 -2.15 -4.98
C TYR A 90 2.25 -0.67 -4.70
N LEU A 91 1.02 -0.24 -4.47
CA LEU A 91 0.65 1.12 -4.11
C LEU A 91 -0.14 1.12 -2.80
N CYS A 92 0.37 1.79 -1.78
CA CYS A 92 -0.35 2.04 -0.53
C CYS A 92 -0.83 3.49 -0.51
N LEU A 93 -2.14 3.70 -0.48
CA LEU A 93 -2.76 5.01 -0.33
C LEU A 93 -3.27 5.19 1.10
N LEU A 94 -2.60 6.06 1.86
CA LEU A 94 -2.80 6.21 3.31
C LEU A 94 -3.14 7.67 3.68
N THR A 95 -4.05 7.89 4.62
CA THR A 95 -4.35 9.24 5.15
C THR A 95 -3.40 9.63 6.31
N LEU A 96 -2.09 9.57 6.06
CA LEU A 96 -1.03 9.95 7.00
C LEU A 96 -0.23 11.15 6.48
N ASP A 97 0.49 11.82 7.38
CA ASP A 97 1.34 12.96 7.03
C ASP A 97 2.53 12.57 6.14
N ASN A 98 3.13 13.56 5.47
CA ASN A 98 4.22 13.34 4.53
C ASN A 98 5.49 12.72 5.15
N ALA A 99 5.80 13.01 6.41
CA ALA A 99 6.97 12.47 7.11
C ALA A 99 6.77 10.98 7.41
N LEU A 100 5.60 10.61 7.92
CA LEU A 100 5.20 9.21 8.13
C LEU A 100 5.16 8.41 6.83
N ILE A 101 4.58 8.99 5.76
CA ILE A 101 4.57 8.37 4.43
C ILE A 101 6.00 8.07 3.96
N SER A 102 6.92 9.01 4.13
CA SER A 102 8.33 8.82 3.75
C SER A 102 8.99 7.70 4.55
N ALA A 103 8.77 7.67 5.87
CA ALA A 103 9.30 6.62 6.74
C ALA A 103 8.75 5.24 6.37
N LEU A 104 7.44 5.12 6.15
CA LEU A 104 6.79 3.89 5.72
C LEU A 104 7.34 3.40 4.36
N ASN A 105 7.51 4.31 3.40
CA ASN A 105 8.00 3.95 2.07
C ASN A 105 9.42 3.38 2.14
N ASN A 106 10.31 4.01 2.90
CA ASN A 106 11.68 3.54 3.09
C ASN A 106 11.72 2.16 3.75
N GLU A 107 10.97 1.97 4.84
CA GLU A 107 10.99 0.73 5.59
C GLU A 107 10.32 -0.42 4.85
N LEU A 108 9.20 -0.17 4.17
CA LEU A 108 8.52 -1.19 3.38
C LEU A 108 9.36 -1.67 2.19
N ARG A 109 10.07 -0.76 1.51
CA ARG A 109 11.03 -1.11 0.44
C ARG A 109 12.25 -1.88 0.95
N ARG A 110 12.61 -1.73 2.23
CA ARG A 110 13.68 -2.52 2.87
C ARG A 110 13.20 -3.94 3.22
N GLN A 111 11.93 -4.10 3.57
CA GLN A 111 11.35 -5.39 3.98
C GLN A 111 10.79 -6.23 2.82
N LEU A 112 10.51 -5.61 1.68
CA LEU A 112 10.09 -6.29 0.45
C LEU A 112 11.26 -6.37 -0.53
N PRO A 113 11.54 -7.54 -1.13
CA PRO A 113 12.54 -7.68 -2.18
C PRO A 113 12.00 -7.05 -3.48
N ILE A 114 12.16 -5.73 -3.60
CA ILE A 114 11.76 -4.94 -4.78
C ILE A 114 12.85 -5.04 -5.85
N SER A 115 12.47 -5.28 -7.10
CA SER A 115 13.35 -5.23 -8.28
C SER A 115 14.59 -6.13 -8.25
N ASN A 116 14.66 -7.07 -7.30
CA ASN A 116 15.78 -7.99 -7.16
C ASN A 116 15.26 -9.35 -6.67
N ALA A 117 15.46 -10.39 -7.49
CA ALA A 117 15.12 -11.76 -7.13
C ALA A 117 16.19 -12.43 -6.24
N GLY A 118 17.31 -11.76 -5.99
CA GLY A 118 18.45 -12.29 -5.26
C GLY A 118 19.12 -13.45 -6.01
N PRO A 119 20.09 -14.14 -5.39
CA PRO A 119 20.85 -15.19 -6.06
C PRO A 119 20.09 -16.53 -6.16
N ARG A 120 19.01 -16.71 -5.38
CA ARG A 120 18.27 -17.98 -5.30
C ARG A 120 17.01 -18.01 -6.14
N TRP A 121 16.39 -16.86 -6.39
CA TRP A 121 15.12 -16.80 -7.10
C TRP A 121 15.34 -16.15 -8.45
N ASN A 122 14.63 -16.64 -9.46
CA ASN A 122 14.72 -16.13 -10.83
C ASN A 122 13.61 -15.13 -11.17
N ARG A 123 12.68 -14.90 -10.23
CA ARG A 123 11.52 -14.04 -10.43
C ARG A 123 11.44 -13.01 -9.32
N GLU A 124 11.33 -11.74 -9.71
CA GLU A 124 10.97 -10.68 -8.78
C GLU A 124 9.52 -10.88 -8.31
N ILE A 125 9.26 -10.62 -7.04
CA ILE A 125 7.88 -10.64 -6.54
C ILE A 125 7.21 -9.28 -6.72
N ALA A 126 7.99 -8.20 -6.84
CA ALA A 126 7.53 -6.81 -6.91
C ALA A 126 8.50 -5.97 -7.76
N LEU A 127 7.98 -5.27 -8.78
CA LEU A 127 8.75 -4.31 -9.58
C LEU A 127 8.93 -2.97 -8.86
N SER A 128 7.90 -2.53 -8.12
CA SER A 128 7.95 -1.29 -7.34
C SER A 128 7.00 -1.32 -6.16
N CYS A 129 7.35 -0.61 -5.09
CA CYS A 129 6.47 -0.35 -3.95
C CYS A 129 6.47 1.14 -3.65
N VAL A 130 5.29 1.75 -3.56
CA VAL A 130 5.12 3.17 -3.29
C VAL A 130 4.04 3.39 -2.23
N VAL A 131 4.37 4.18 -1.22
CA VAL A 131 3.41 4.67 -0.23
C VAL A 131 3.16 6.16 -0.48
N VAL A 132 1.90 6.56 -0.60
CA VAL A 132 1.49 7.94 -0.85
C VAL A 132 0.28 8.32 0.01
N ASN A 133 0.13 9.61 0.27
CA ASN A 133 -1.13 10.18 0.71
C ASN A 133 -1.97 10.67 -0.48
N ILE A 134 -3.20 11.11 -0.19
CA ILE A 134 -4.15 11.56 -1.22
C ILE A 134 -3.58 12.73 -2.04
N GLU A 135 -2.96 13.71 -1.38
CA GLU A 135 -2.39 14.88 -2.06
C GLU A 135 -1.25 14.49 -3.03
N ARG A 136 -0.33 13.62 -2.61
CA ARG A 136 0.71 13.08 -3.51
C ARG A 136 0.10 12.22 -4.60
N PHE A 137 -0.91 11.42 -4.30
CA PHE A 137 -1.58 10.58 -5.29
C PHE A 137 -2.19 11.44 -6.42
N HIS A 138 -2.98 12.47 -6.08
CA HIS A 138 -3.57 13.36 -7.08
C HIS A 138 -2.54 14.10 -7.94
N ARG A 139 -1.39 14.50 -7.38
CA ARG A 139 -0.30 15.12 -8.14
C ARG A 139 0.30 14.19 -9.20
N HIS A 140 0.48 12.92 -8.87
CA HIS A 140 1.09 11.94 -9.79
C HIS A 140 0.06 11.31 -10.74
N PHE A 141 -1.20 11.22 -10.31
CA PHE A 141 -2.29 10.59 -11.04
C PHE A 141 -3.51 11.53 -11.15
N PRO A 142 -3.39 12.69 -11.82
CA PRO A 142 -4.45 13.70 -11.86
C PRO A 142 -5.75 13.21 -12.52
N ASN A 143 -5.63 12.19 -13.38
CA ASN A 143 -6.76 11.56 -14.06
C ASN A 143 -7.49 10.52 -13.20
N TRP A 144 -6.96 10.19 -12.01
CA TRP A 144 -7.51 9.17 -11.12
C TRP A 144 -7.98 9.89 -9.86
N GLN A 145 -9.29 10.07 -9.76
CA GLN A 145 -9.89 10.74 -8.61
C GLN A 145 -10.08 9.75 -7.46
N VAL A 146 -9.86 10.25 -6.25
CA VAL A 146 -9.99 9.51 -4.99
C VAL A 146 -10.91 10.35 -4.13
N THR A 147 -12.06 9.79 -3.75
CA THR A 147 -13.09 10.51 -2.99
C THR A 147 -13.47 9.72 -1.74
N ARG A 148 -13.55 10.41 -0.61
CA ARG A 148 -14.08 9.89 0.66
C ARG A 148 -15.60 9.74 0.53
N LEU A 149 -16.10 8.52 0.65
CA LEU A 149 -17.54 8.27 0.69
C LEU A 149 -18.01 8.52 2.12
N ASN A 150 -18.74 9.60 2.34
CA ASN A 150 -19.45 9.82 3.60
C ASN A 150 -20.67 8.89 3.65
N SER A 151 -20.94 8.30 4.81
CA SER A 151 -22.09 7.44 5.06
C SER A 151 -23.36 8.24 5.37
N ASP A 152 -23.57 9.37 4.70
CA ASP A 152 -24.76 10.23 4.86
C ASP A 152 -25.69 10.12 3.63
N THR A 153 -25.92 8.89 3.17
CA THR A 153 -27.02 8.55 2.23
C THR A 153 -27.61 7.19 2.56
#